data_AF-A0A0R0LY77-F1
#
_entry.id   AF-A0A0R0LY77-F1
#
_cell.length_a   1.000
_cell.length_b   1.000
_cell.length_c   1.000
_cell.angle_alpha   90.00
_cell.angle_beta   90.00
_cell.angle_gamma   90.00
#
_symmetry.space_group_name_H-M   'P 1'
#
loop_
_entity.id
_entity.type
_entity.pdbx_description
1 polymer ?
#
loop_
_entity_poly.entity_id
_entity_poly.type
_entity_poly.pdbx_seq_one_letter_code
_entity_poly.pdbx_strand_id
1 'polypeptide(L)'
;MTEEISFEKLRSTFLQDNKLEIMTEYSSVITEISSKYIYGIDNPDNLNDVLNIIKGQKNVTDVSESFFDFLQSDSFDSKTANDYVDKLEYACERLKEALQHINKAENS
;
A
#
# COMPACT_ATOMS: atom_id res chain seq x y z
N MET A 1 -6.52 17.21 -3.05
CA MET A 1 -6.77 16.18 -4.07
C MET A 1 -5.57 15.26 -4.05
N THR A 2 -5.62 14.18 -3.26
CA THR A 2 -4.50 13.23 -3.14
C THR A 2 -4.52 12.34 -4.38
N GLU A 3 -3.46 12.38 -5.17
CA GLU A 3 -3.27 11.48 -6.33
C GLU A 3 -3.38 10.02 -5.86
N GLU A 4 -4.06 9.19 -6.65
CA GLU A 4 -4.19 7.76 -6.40
C GLU A 4 -2.85 7.05 -6.62
N ILE A 5 -2.56 6.04 -5.80
CA ILE A 5 -1.36 5.21 -6.00
C ILE A 5 -1.63 4.31 -7.20
N SER A 6 -0.80 4.38 -8.22
CA SER A 6 -0.94 3.53 -9.41
C SER A 6 -0.09 2.28 -9.27
N PHE A 7 -0.75 1.12 -9.36
CA PHE A 7 -0.09 -0.19 -9.38
C PHE A 7 0.14 -0.73 -10.81
N GLU A 8 -0.38 -0.04 -11.84
CA GLU A 8 -0.34 -0.51 -13.23
C GLU A 8 1.09 -0.73 -13.73
N LYS A 9 1.99 0.18 -13.39
CA LYS A 9 3.39 0.10 -13.79
C LYS A 9 4.06 -1.13 -13.18
N LEU A 10 3.84 -1.38 -11.89
CA LEU A 10 4.33 -2.57 -11.20
C LEU A 10 3.79 -3.85 -11.87
N ARG A 11 2.47 -3.92 -12.15
CA ARG A 11 1.87 -5.07 -12.86
C ARG A 11 2.50 -5.31 -14.23
N SER A 12 2.76 -4.24 -14.97
CA SER A 12 3.36 -4.34 -16.30
C SER A 12 4.80 -4.87 -16.26
N THR A 13 5.56 -4.59 -15.20
CA THR A 13 6.94 -5.08 -15.06
C THR A 13 7.04 -6.58 -14.80
N PHE A 14 6.00 -7.24 -14.28
CA PHE A 14 6.01 -8.70 -14.11
C PHE A 14 6.05 -9.46 -15.44
N LEU A 15 5.80 -8.78 -16.57
CA LEU A 15 5.92 -9.34 -17.92
C LEU A 15 7.35 -9.28 -18.47
N GLN A 16 8.22 -8.48 -17.86
CA GLN A 16 9.57 -8.22 -18.36
C GLN A 16 10.61 -9.24 -17.87
N ASP A 17 10.23 -10.15 -16.96
CA ASP A 17 11.09 -11.17 -16.33
C ASP A 17 12.46 -10.61 -15.84
N ASN A 18 12.45 -9.34 -15.44
CA ASN A 18 13.62 -8.62 -14.98
C ASN A 18 13.46 -8.29 -13.49
N LYS A 19 14.06 -9.14 -12.65
CA LYS A 19 13.95 -9.02 -11.18
C LYS A 19 14.43 -7.65 -10.68
N LEU A 20 15.44 -7.03 -11.31
CA LEU A 20 15.91 -5.70 -10.90
C LEU A 20 14.87 -4.61 -11.17
N GLU A 21 14.23 -4.63 -12.34
CA GLU A 21 13.18 -3.68 -12.70
C GLU A 21 11.94 -3.87 -11.82
N ILE A 22 11.52 -5.11 -11.59
CA ILE A 22 10.40 -5.45 -10.69
C ILE A 22 10.66 -4.91 -9.28
N MET A 23 11.85 -5.12 -8.73
CA MET A 23 12.21 -4.62 -7.39
C MET A 23 12.30 -3.09 -7.34
N THR A 24 12.74 -2.46 -8.43
CA THR A 24 12.80 -0.99 -8.53
C THR A 24 11.40 -0.39 -8.52
N GLU A 25 10.47 -0.95 -9.31
CA GLU A 25 9.09 -0.47 -9.32
C GLU A 25 8.35 -0.79 -8.01
N TYR A 26 8.57 -1.97 -7.42
CA TYR A 26 8.04 -2.29 -6.09
C TYR A 26 8.52 -1.27 -5.05
N SER A 27 9.81 -0.94 -5.03
CA SER A 27 10.36 0.06 -4.12
C SER A 27 9.75 1.46 -4.34
N SER A 28 9.46 1.83 -5.59
CA SER A 28 8.78 3.08 -5.92
C SER A 28 7.37 3.11 -5.33
N VAL A 29 6.59 2.03 -5.50
CA VAL A 29 5.23 1.90 -4.96
C VAL A 29 5.23 1.96 -3.44
N ILE A 30 6.14 1.24 -2.77
CA ILE A 30 6.23 1.26 -1.29
C ILE A 30 6.61 2.66 -0.78
N THR A 31 7.49 3.37 -1.48
CA THR A 31 7.85 4.75 -1.10
C THR A 31 6.63 5.68 -1.20
N GLU A 32 5.84 5.53 -2.26
CA GLU A 32 4.62 6.32 -2.47
C GLU A 32 3.57 6.02 -1.38
N ILE A 33 3.29 4.74 -1.11
CA ILE A 33 2.40 4.28 -0.02
C ILE A 33 2.82 4.88 1.31
N SER A 34 4.10 4.78 1.64
CA SER A 34 4.65 5.28 2.90
C SER A 34 4.41 6.79 3.02
N SER A 35 4.73 7.55 1.98
CA SER A 35 4.57 9.01 1.99
C SER A 35 3.11 9.46 2.14
N LYS A 36 2.15 8.73 1.56
CA LYS A 36 0.74 9.15 1.51
C LYS A 36 -0.08 8.67 2.70
N TYR A 37 0.20 7.48 3.23
CA TYR A 37 -0.70 6.82 4.17
C TYR A 37 -0.11 6.54 5.55
N ILE A 38 1.22 6.53 5.69
CA ILE A 38 1.88 6.19 6.96
C ILE A 38 2.19 7.45 7.79
N TYR A 39 2.39 8.61 7.17
CA TYR A 39 2.93 9.81 7.83
C TYR A 39 1.93 10.94 8.18
N GLY A 40 0.62 10.70 8.22
CA GLY A 40 -0.35 11.75 8.57
C GLY A 40 -1.49 11.27 9.45
N ILE A 41 -1.46 11.61 10.74
CA ILE A 41 -2.66 11.66 11.60
C ILE A 41 -2.69 13.07 12.18
N ASP A 42 -3.31 14.00 11.44
CA ASP A 42 -3.56 15.33 11.96
C ASP A 42 -4.79 15.26 12.89
N ASN A 43 -4.63 15.76 14.11
CA ASN A 43 -5.67 15.94 15.15
C ASN A 43 -6.76 14.85 15.22
N PRO A 44 -6.44 13.65 15.73
CA PRO A 44 -7.48 12.65 15.91
C PRO A 44 -8.42 13.03 17.06
N ASP A 45 -9.67 13.37 16.72
CA ASP A 45 -10.71 13.68 17.71
C ASP A 45 -11.21 12.44 18.48
N ASN A 46 -10.90 11.22 18.02
CA ASN A 46 -11.34 9.97 18.63
C ASN A 46 -10.26 8.87 18.58
N LEU A 47 -9.98 8.26 19.74
CA LEU A 47 -9.06 7.13 19.90
C LEU A 47 -9.43 5.93 19.00
N ASN A 48 -10.71 5.68 18.75
CA ASN A 48 -11.14 4.59 17.89
C ASN A 48 -10.68 4.79 16.44
N ASP A 49 -10.67 6.03 15.96
CA ASP A 49 -10.23 6.35 14.60
C ASP A 49 -8.71 6.23 14.47
N VAL A 50 -7.96 6.64 15.49
CA VAL A 50 -6.51 6.38 15.59
C VAL A 50 -6.23 4.89 15.54
N LEU A 51 -6.94 4.08 16.32
CA LEU A 51 -6.76 2.63 16.32
C LEU A 51 -7.09 2.00 14.96
N ASN A 52 -8.08 2.52 14.25
CA ASN A 52 -8.40 2.06 12.91
C ASN A 52 -7.31 2.40 11.89
N ILE A 53 -6.73 3.60 11.96
CA ILE A 53 -5.56 3.96 11.14
C ILE A 53 -4.39 3.05 11.44
N ILE A 54 -4.03 2.87 12.72
CA ILE A 54 -2.89 2.03 13.13
C ILE A 54 -3.07 0.60 12.61
N LYS A 55 -4.28 0.06 12.70
CA LYS A 55 -4.61 -1.27 12.14
C LYS A 55 -4.47 -1.30 10.61
N GLY A 56 -4.91 -0.25 9.92
CA GLY A 56 -4.76 -0.13 8.47
C GLY A 56 -3.31 -0.02 8.03
N GLN A 57 -2.50 0.82 8.69
CA GLN A 57 -1.06 0.96 8.46
C GLN A 57 -0.32 -0.35 8.71
N LYS A 58 -0.66 -1.06 9.79
CA LYS A 58 -0.13 -2.40 10.06
C LYS A 58 -0.47 -3.37 8.93
N ASN A 59 -1.73 -3.43 8.50
CA ASN A 59 -2.15 -4.34 7.44
C ASN A 59 -1.41 -4.06 6.11
N VAL A 60 -1.24 -2.79 5.73
CA VAL A 60 -0.44 -2.40 4.56
C VAL A 60 1.01 -2.86 4.71
N THR A 61 1.60 -2.70 5.90
CA THR A 61 2.98 -3.14 6.18
C THR A 61 3.11 -4.66 6.10
N ASP A 62 2.22 -5.42 6.76
CA ASP A 62 2.23 -6.89 6.77
C ASP A 62 2.12 -7.46 5.34
N VAL A 63 1.25 -6.88 4.50
CA VAL A 63 1.10 -7.28 3.09
C VAL A 63 2.33 -6.90 2.28
N SER A 64 2.91 -5.73 2.50
CA SER A 64 4.12 -5.27 1.81
C SER A 64 5.30 -6.17 2.10
N GLU A 65 5.54 -6.53 3.37
CA GLU A 65 6.59 -7.45 3.80
C GLU A 65 6.40 -8.84 3.17
N SER A 66 5.19 -9.39 3.23
CA SER A 66 4.88 -10.68 2.61
C SER A 66 5.12 -10.67 1.09
N PHE A 67 4.81 -9.55 0.44
CA PHE A 67 5.06 -9.40 -0.98
C PHE A 67 6.56 -9.30 -1.30
N PHE A 68 7.32 -8.56 -0.49
CA PHE A 68 8.77 -8.47 -0.63
C PHE A 68 9.43 -9.85 -0.52
N ASP A 69 9.06 -10.64 0.50
CA ASP A 69 9.57 -12.00 0.68
C ASP A 69 9.26 -12.89 -0.53
N PHE A 70 8.06 -12.76 -1.09
CA PHE A 70 7.68 -13.47 -2.31
C PHE A 70 8.53 -13.03 -3.53
N LEU A 71 8.71 -11.72 -3.75
CA LEU A 71 9.55 -11.20 -4.84
C LEU A 71 11.01 -11.65 -4.72
N GLN A 72 11.51 -11.83 -3.50
CA GLN A 72 12.86 -12.34 -3.27
C GLN A 72 12.98 -13.84 -3.51
N SER A 73 11.91 -14.61 -3.34
CA SER A 73 11.91 -16.06 -3.48
C SER A 73 12.32 -16.56 -4.88
N ASP A 74 12.78 -17.81 -4.95
CA ASP A 74 13.03 -18.52 -6.21
C ASP A 74 11.72 -19.01 -6.86
N SER A 75 10.59 -18.91 -6.15
CA SER A 75 9.25 -19.30 -6.60
C SER A 75 8.46 -18.16 -7.23
N PHE A 76 9.15 -17.17 -7.82
CA PHE A 76 8.47 -16.06 -8.46
C PHE A 76 7.60 -16.53 -9.63
N ASP A 77 6.34 -16.07 -9.62
CA ASP A 77 5.43 -16.20 -10.76
C ASP A 77 4.54 -14.95 -10.84
N SER A 78 4.29 -14.48 -12.07
CA SER A 78 3.55 -13.24 -12.31
C SER A 78 2.09 -13.29 -11.82
N LYS A 79 1.49 -14.48 -11.69
CA LYS A 79 0.11 -14.61 -11.22
C LYS A 79 0.04 -14.32 -9.72
N THR A 80 0.86 -15.00 -8.93
CA THR A 80 0.96 -14.77 -7.49
C THR A 80 1.47 -13.36 -7.18
N ALA A 81 2.38 -12.81 -8.00
CA ALA A 81 2.79 -11.41 -7.91
C ALA A 81 1.59 -10.46 -8.05
N ASN A 82 0.71 -10.68 -9.03
CA ASN A 82 -0.51 -9.89 -9.20
C ASN A 82 -1.48 -10.07 -8.02
N ASP A 83 -1.63 -11.27 -7.47
CA ASP A 83 -2.46 -11.50 -6.28
C ASP A 83 -1.95 -10.70 -5.06
N TYR A 84 -0.63 -10.51 -4.92
CA TYR A 84 -0.06 -9.63 -3.91
C TYR A 84 -0.32 -8.15 -4.19
N VAL A 85 -0.24 -7.73 -5.45
CA VAL A 85 -0.62 -6.35 -5.83
C VAL A 85 -2.08 -6.08 -5.48
N ASP A 86 -3.00 -7.00 -5.79
CA ASP A 86 -4.43 -6.87 -5.46
C ASP A 86 -4.65 -6.70 -3.94
N LYS A 87 -3.95 -7.50 -3.12
CA LYS A 87 -4.01 -7.41 -1.66
C LYS A 87 -3.48 -6.07 -1.15
N LEU A 88 -2.38 -5.59 -1.72
CA LEU A 88 -1.75 -4.34 -1.31
C LEU A 88 -2.61 -3.14 -1.70
N GLU A 89 -3.17 -3.16 -2.91
CA GLU A 89 -4.10 -2.16 -3.43
C GLU A 89 -5.35 -2.09 -2.53
N TYR A 90 -5.98 -3.23 -2.23
CA TYR A 90 -7.10 -3.30 -1.29
C TYR A 90 -6.75 -2.78 0.11
N ALA A 91 -5.58 -3.16 0.66
CA ALA A 91 -5.15 -2.68 1.96
C ALA A 91 -4.98 -1.15 1.98
N CYS A 92 -4.45 -0.58 0.89
CA CYS A 92 -4.30 0.86 0.71
C CYS A 92 -5.66 1.57 0.61
N GLU A 93 -6.62 1.03 -0.14
CA GLU A 93 -7.98 1.58 -0.24
C GLU A 93 -8.67 1.65 1.12
N ARG A 94 -8.60 0.57 1.90
CA ARG A 94 -9.17 0.52 3.26
C ARG A 94 -8.53 1.55 4.20
N LEU A 95 -7.22 1.76 4.10
CA LEU A 95 -6.52 2.77 4.89
C LEU A 95 -6.88 4.19 4.44
N LYS A 96 -6.98 4.43 3.13
CA LYS A 96 -7.44 5.70 2.56
C LYS A 96 -8.84 6.07 3.04
N GLU A 97 -9.77 5.12 3.07
CA GLU A 97 -11.12 5.33 3.63
C GLU A 97 -11.07 5.74 5.11
N ALA A 98 -10.25 5.07 5.92
CA ALA A 98 -10.09 5.39 7.34
C ALA A 98 -9.50 6.80 7.55
N LEU A 99 -8.50 7.20 6.75
CA LEU A 99 -7.91 8.54 6.78
C LEU A 99 -8.91 9.63 6.35
N GLN A 100 -9.72 9.37 5.32
CA GLN A 100 -10.75 10.31 4.87
C GLN A 100 -11.86 10.54 5.90
N HIS A 101 -12.17 9.54 6.73
CA HIS A 101 -13.16 9.69 7.80
C HIS A 101 -12.75 10.77 8.80
N ILE A 102 -11.46 10.83 9.14
CA ILE A 102 -10.91 11.83 10.08
C ILE A 102 -10.91 13.22 9.45
N ASN A 103 -10.41 13.36 8.23
CA ASN A 103 -10.34 14.67 7.56
C ASN A 103 -11.72 15.28 7.25
N LYS A 104 -12.80 14.48 7.20
CA LYS A 104 -14.17 14.98 7.04
C LYS A 104 -14.78 15.47 8.35
N ALA A 105 -14.39 14.91 9.49
CA ALA A 105 -14.86 15.36 10.80
C ALA A 105 -14.40 16.80 11.10
N GLU A 106 -13.23 17.21 10.61
CA GLU A 106 -12.70 18.57 10.80
C GLU A 106 -13.47 19.68 10.04
N ASN A 107 -14.34 19.32 9.07
CA ASN A 107 -15.07 20.28 8.22
C ASN A 107 -16.59 20.33 8.48
N SER A 108 -17.08 19.66 9.53
CA SER A 108 -18.51 19.62 9.91
C SER A 108 -18.75 20.32 11.25
#